data_AF-A0A7V4ZF93-F1
#
_entry.id   AF-A0A7V4ZF93-F1
#
_cell.length_a   1.000
_cell.length_b   1.000
_cell.length_c   1.000
_cell.angle_alpha   90.00
_cell.angle_beta   90.00
_cell.angle_gamma   90.00
#
_symmetry.space_group_name_H-M   'P 1'
#
loop_
_entity.id
_entity.type
_entity.pdbx_description
1 polymer ?
#
loop_
_entity_poly.entity_id
_entity_poly.type
_entity_poly.pdbx_seq_one_letter_code
_entity_poly.pdbx_strand_id
1 'polypeptide(L)'
;MPCIGGFLTPANPNGQPITIAQAQEAVEKYIAGLGYSNLEVDEVMEFTQNFYAIVKESDTGIGAMELLVDKYSGVVGPEYGPNMMWNAKYGMHRAGVAPCCSWGSAASGTMTVTPDEALAIAQRWLDTYRPGTSVESHADAFYGYYTVHTMKDGKVNGMLSVHGATGQVWYHNWHGDFIQMIGEES
;
A
#
# COMPACT_ATOMS: atom_id res chain seq x y z
N MET A 1 -22.04 -25.30 -21.67
CA MET A 1 -21.79 -24.29 -20.62
C MET A 1 -20.50 -23.55 -20.96
N PRO A 2 -20.48 -22.22 -21.02
CA PRO A 2 -19.23 -21.46 -20.98
C PRO A 2 -19.08 -20.68 -19.66
N CYS A 3 -17.91 -20.84 -19.05
CA CYS A 3 -17.36 -19.96 -18.03
C CYS A 3 -16.94 -18.64 -18.68
N ILE A 4 -17.39 -17.49 -18.14
CA ILE A 4 -16.90 -16.16 -18.51
C ILE A 4 -16.45 -15.49 -17.21
N GLY A 5 -15.19 -15.06 -17.20
CA GLY A 5 -14.51 -14.47 -16.06
C GLY A 5 -15.17 -13.20 -15.55
N GLY A 6 -15.20 -13.08 -14.22
CA GLY A 6 -15.57 -11.86 -13.52
C GLY A 6 -14.49 -10.81 -13.70
N PHE A 7 -14.61 -10.04 -14.77
CA PHE A 7 -14.08 -8.68 -14.79
C PHE A 7 -14.81 -7.89 -13.69
N LEU A 8 -14.04 -7.17 -12.88
CA LEU A 8 -14.49 -6.26 -11.83
C LEU A 8 -15.62 -5.36 -12.38
N THR A 9 -16.87 -5.71 -12.10
CA THR A 9 -18.00 -4.82 -12.38
C THR A 9 -18.07 -3.79 -11.26
N PRO A 10 -18.04 -2.48 -11.56
CA PRO A 10 -18.25 -1.46 -10.55
C PRO A 10 -19.63 -1.68 -9.93
N ALA A 11 -19.66 -1.97 -8.63
CA ALA A 11 -20.92 -2.03 -7.91
C ALA A 11 -21.44 -0.60 -7.77
N ASN A 12 -22.36 -0.23 -8.66
CA ASN A 12 -23.23 0.94 -8.60
C ASN A 12 -22.58 2.33 -8.88
N PRO A 13 -22.66 2.82 -10.14
CA PRO A 13 -22.25 4.18 -10.53
C PRO A 13 -23.06 5.31 -9.89
N ASN A 14 -24.20 4.98 -9.25
CA ASN A 14 -25.08 5.91 -8.52
C ASN A 14 -25.05 5.67 -7.00
N GLY A 15 -24.15 4.81 -6.51
CA GLY A 15 -23.94 4.58 -5.09
C GLY A 15 -23.21 5.77 -4.47
N GLN A 16 -23.65 6.21 -3.30
CA GLN A 16 -22.81 7.09 -2.49
C GLN A 16 -21.53 6.34 -2.14
N PRO A 17 -20.34 6.97 -2.24
CA PRO A 17 -19.11 6.37 -1.75
C PRO A 17 -19.26 5.95 -0.29
N ILE A 18 -18.65 4.84 0.10
CA ILE A 18 -18.54 4.45 1.50
C ILE A 18 -17.71 5.49 2.25
N THR A 19 -17.89 5.59 3.56
CA THR A 19 -17.08 6.47 4.40
C THR A 19 -15.73 5.85 4.72
N ILE A 20 -14.75 6.67 5.13
CA ILE A 20 -13.44 6.17 5.58
C ILE A 20 -13.55 5.20 6.78
N ALA A 21 -14.52 5.42 7.67
CA ALA A 21 -14.80 4.48 8.77
C ALA A 21 -15.32 3.12 8.26
N GLN A 22 -16.19 3.13 7.23
CA GLN A 22 -16.65 1.89 6.59
C GLN A 22 -15.52 1.18 5.84
N ALA A 23 -14.58 1.93 5.26
CA ALA A 23 -13.38 1.38 4.63
C ALA A 23 -12.47 0.70 5.68
N GLN A 24 -12.23 1.33 6.83
CA GLN A 24 -11.50 0.73 7.94
C GLN A 24 -12.17 -0.58 8.40
N GLU A 25 -13.48 -0.58 8.64
CA GLU A 25 -14.19 -1.80 9.02
C GLU A 25 -14.07 -2.91 7.96
N ALA A 26 -14.03 -2.56 6.67
CA ALA A 26 -13.86 -3.52 5.59
C ALA A 26 -12.46 -4.15 5.63
N VAL A 27 -11.43 -3.35 5.91
CA VAL A 27 -10.05 -3.82 6.08
C VAL A 27 -9.93 -4.72 7.30
N GLU A 28 -10.51 -4.34 8.44
CA GLU A 28 -10.53 -5.15 9.67
C GLU A 28 -11.18 -6.53 9.43
N LYS A 29 -12.31 -6.55 8.71
CA LYS A 29 -12.98 -7.80 8.30
C LYS A 29 -12.11 -8.62 7.37
N TYR A 30 -11.40 -7.98 6.44
CA TYR A 30 -10.49 -8.64 5.51
C TYR A 30 -9.34 -9.32 6.26
N ILE A 31 -8.63 -8.62 7.14
CA ILE A 31 -7.47 -9.18 7.86
C ILE A 31 -7.87 -10.26 8.87
N ALA A 32 -9.05 -10.15 9.50
CA ALA A 32 -9.60 -11.21 10.34
C ALA A 32 -9.83 -12.52 9.55
N GLY A 33 -10.14 -12.42 8.26
CA GLY A 33 -10.30 -13.55 7.35
C GLY A 33 -9.00 -14.22 6.91
N LEU A 34 -7.84 -13.58 7.11
CA LEU A 34 -6.53 -14.12 6.70
C LEU A 34 -5.96 -15.16 7.68
N GLY A 35 -6.51 -15.25 8.89
CA GLY A 35 -6.09 -16.23 9.90
C GLY A 35 -4.79 -15.87 10.64
N TYR A 36 -4.31 -14.64 10.53
CA TYR A 36 -3.22 -14.11 11.34
C TYR A 36 -3.78 -13.48 12.63
N SER A 37 -3.13 -13.72 13.76
CA SER A 37 -3.58 -13.19 15.07
C SER A 37 -2.89 -11.89 15.48
N ASN A 38 -1.85 -11.48 14.75
CA ASN A 38 -0.98 -10.35 15.09
C ASN A 38 -1.06 -9.22 14.03
N LEU A 39 -2.17 -9.11 13.30
CA LEU A 39 -2.37 -8.03 12.32
C LEU A 39 -3.35 -6.99 12.85
N GLU A 40 -3.01 -5.73 12.65
CA GLU A 40 -3.87 -4.58 12.97
C GLU A 40 -3.80 -3.53 11.87
N VAL A 41 -4.88 -2.75 11.74
CA VAL A 41 -4.91 -1.59 10.83
C VAL A 41 -4.17 -0.45 11.49
N ASP A 42 -3.18 0.09 10.78
CA ASP A 42 -2.36 1.18 11.28
C ASP A 42 -2.92 2.55 10.85
N GLU A 43 -3.11 2.68 9.55
CA GLU A 43 -3.67 3.88 8.93
C GLU A 43 -4.57 3.53 7.76
N VAL A 44 -5.51 4.43 7.50
CA VAL A 44 -6.39 4.42 6.34
C VAL A 44 -6.41 5.82 5.75
N MET A 45 -6.13 5.92 4.46
CA MET A 45 -6.20 7.16 3.71
C MET A 45 -7.31 7.10 2.68
N GLU A 46 -8.04 8.19 2.54
CA GLU A 46 -8.99 8.39 1.45
C GLU A 46 -8.35 9.24 0.35
N PHE A 47 -8.36 8.69 -0.86
CA PHE A 47 -8.06 9.41 -2.08
C PHE A 47 -9.30 9.52 -2.98
N THR A 48 -9.20 10.30 -4.05
CA THR A 48 -10.31 10.47 -5.00
C THR A 48 -10.69 9.17 -5.71
N GLN A 49 -9.75 8.23 -5.91
CA GLN A 49 -10.01 6.98 -6.65
C GLN A 49 -10.21 5.73 -5.79
N ASN A 50 -9.62 5.68 -4.59
CA ASN A 50 -9.69 4.52 -3.69
C ASN A 50 -9.44 4.95 -2.24
N PHE A 51 -9.71 4.04 -1.30
CA PHE A 51 -9.05 4.10 0.00
C PHE A 51 -7.79 3.24 -0.04
N TYR A 52 -6.78 3.69 0.67
CA TYR A 52 -5.53 2.98 0.93
C TYR A 52 -5.47 2.66 2.42
N ALA A 53 -4.89 1.52 2.79
CA ALA A 53 -4.67 1.18 4.19
C ALA A 53 -3.36 0.43 4.38
N ILE A 54 -2.66 0.77 5.46
CA ILE A 54 -1.54 -0.01 5.98
C ILE A 54 -2.05 -0.95 7.06
N VAL A 55 -1.65 -2.21 6.95
CA VAL A 55 -1.81 -3.21 7.99
C VAL A 55 -0.42 -3.56 8.49
N LYS A 56 -0.22 -3.51 9.81
CA LYS A 56 1.05 -3.84 10.46
C LYS A 56 0.95 -5.06 11.36
N GLU A 57 2.12 -5.60 11.67
CA GLU A 57 2.28 -6.60 12.72
C GLU A 57 2.28 -5.93 14.10
N SER A 58 1.34 -6.29 14.97
CA SER A 58 1.23 -5.67 16.30
C SER A 58 2.40 -5.99 17.24
N ASP A 59 3.15 -7.06 16.97
CA ASP A 59 4.31 -7.47 17.75
C ASP A 59 5.63 -6.82 17.31
N THR A 60 5.77 -6.48 16.03
CA THR A 60 7.01 -5.90 15.47
C THR A 60 6.88 -4.43 15.07
N GLY A 61 5.65 -3.96 14.83
CA GLY A 61 5.37 -2.65 14.23
C GLY A 61 5.68 -2.57 12.74
N ILE A 62 6.13 -3.67 12.10
CA ILE A 62 6.48 -3.69 10.67
C ILE A 62 5.21 -3.81 9.83
N GLY A 63 5.14 -3.02 8.76
CA GLY A 63 4.10 -3.11 7.74
C GLY A 63 4.00 -4.53 7.18
N ALA A 64 2.86 -5.17 7.41
CA ALA A 64 2.55 -6.48 6.90
C ALA A 64 2.13 -6.39 5.43
N MET A 65 1.18 -5.52 5.11
CA MET A 65 0.66 -5.36 3.75
C MET A 65 -0.02 -4.02 3.54
N GLU A 66 -0.08 -3.62 2.28
CA GLU A 66 -0.83 -2.46 1.81
C GLU A 66 -2.07 -2.93 1.07
N LEU A 67 -3.21 -2.31 1.39
CA LEU A 67 -4.51 -2.69 0.87
C LEU A 67 -5.21 -1.50 0.21
N LEU A 68 -5.92 -1.79 -0.88
CA LEU A 68 -6.82 -0.87 -1.53
C LEU A 68 -8.26 -1.27 -1.25
N VAL A 69 -9.12 -0.29 -0.97
CA VAL A 69 -10.57 -0.46 -0.85
C VAL A 69 -11.26 0.32 -1.94
N ASP A 70 -12.13 -0.36 -2.69
CA ASP A 70 -12.97 0.29 -3.69
C ASP A 70 -14.01 1.20 -3.04
N LYS A 71 -14.13 2.45 -3.53
CA LYS A 71 -14.94 3.49 -2.87
C LYS A 71 -16.43 3.21 -2.85
N TYR A 72 -16.94 2.33 -3.70
CA TYR A 72 -18.37 2.12 -3.86
C TYR A 72 -18.81 0.76 -3.33
N SER A 73 -18.03 -0.27 -3.60
CA SER A 73 -18.31 -1.64 -3.20
C SER A 73 -17.73 -2.02 -1.84
N GLY A 74 -16.70 -1.31 -1.36
CA GLY A 74 -15.95 -1.70 -0.16
C GLY A 74 -15.11 -2.98 -0.34
N VAL A 75 -14.93 -3.45 -1.58
CA VAL A 75 -14.08 -4.61 -1.86
C VAL A 75 -12.63 -4.26 -1.53
N VAL A 76 -11.99 -5.10 -0.72
CA VAL A 76 -10.60 -4.97 -0.29
C VAL A 76 -9.71 -5.88 -1.13
N GLY A 77 -8.55 -5.38 -1.55
CA GLY A 77 -7.53 -6.16 -2.24
C GLY A 77 -6.12 -5.64 -1.99
N PRO A 78 -5.08 -6.44 -2.30
CA PRO A 78 -3.69 -6.00 -2.17
C PRO A 78 -3.40 -4.84 -3.12
N GLU A 79 -2.60 -3.89 -2.64
CA GLU A 79 -2.11 -2.81 -3.49
C GLU A 79 -1.18 -3.33 -4.60
N TYR A 80 -1.24 -2.68 -5.77
CA TYR A 80 -0.39 -2.96 -6.91
C TYR A 80 1.08 -2.60 -6.66
N GLY A 81 2.00 -3.33 -7.28
CA GLY A 81 3.41 -2.99 -7.29
C GLY A 81 4.14 -3.49 -6.02
N PRO A 82 4.74 -2.63 -5.18
CA PRO A 82 5.62 -3.01 -4.08
C PRO A 82 5.06 -4.08 -3.14
N ASN A 83 3.81 -3.92 -2.69
CA ASN A 83 3.15 -4.91 -1.84
C ASN A 83 3.05 -6.30 -2.47
N MET A 84 2.81 -6.41 -3.78
CA MET A 84 2.77 -7.71 -4.46
C MET A 84 4.15 -8.22 -4.88
N MET A 85 5.07 -7.32 -5.25
CA MET A 85 6.32 -7.66 -5.94
C MET A 85 7.55 -7.65 -5.04
N TRP A 86 7.60 -6.77 -4.04
CA TRP A 86 8.74 -6.56 -3.15
C TRP A 86 8.48 -7.05 -1.72
N ASN A 87 7.22 -7.26 -1.32
CA ASN A 87 6.90 -7.83 -0.02
C ASN A 87 7.32 -9.31 0.07
N ALA A 88 8.33 -9.59 0.90
CA ALA A 88 8.92 -10.90 1.08
C ALA A 88 8.08 -11.84 1.96
N LYS A 89 7.22 -11.30 2.83
CA LYS A 89 6.46 -12.09 3.81
C LYS A 89 4.99 -12.28 3.45
N TYR A 90 4.37 -11.27 2.84
CA TYR A 90 2.94 -11.23 2.52
C TYR A 90 2.65 -11.04 1.03
N GLY A 91 3.67 -10.82 0.20
CA GLY A 91 3.52 -10.66 -1.26
C GLY A 91 3.16 -11.96 -1.98
N MET A 92 2.88 -11.84 -3.29
CA MET A 92 2.38 -12.94 -4.13
C MET A 92 3.35 -14.13 -4.23
N HIS A 93 4.63 -13.91 -3.91
CA HIS A 93 5.69 -14.94 -3.92
C HIS A 93 5.46 -16.07 -2.90
N ARG A 94 4.69 -15.82 -1.83
CA ARG A 94 4.38 -16.82 -0.79
C ARG A 94 3.09 -17.60 -1.07
N ALA A 95 2.21 -17.09 -1.92
CA ALA A 95 0.85 -17.62 -2.11
C ALA A 95 0.76 -18.91 -2.95
N GLY A 96 1.89 -19.56 -3.29
CA GLY A 96 1.89 -20.87 -3.97
C GLY A 96 1.14 -20.90 -5.31
N VAL A 97 0.94 -19.73 -5.94
CA VAL A 97 0.13 -19.57 -7.14
C VAL A 97 0.94 -20.04 -8.35
N ALA A 98 0.87 -21.35 -8.59
CA ALA A 98 1.30 -22.10 -9.77
C ALA A 98 2.76 -21.90 -10.26
N PRO A 99 3.56 -22.97 -10.40
CA PRO A 99 4.93 -22.88 -10.93
C PRO A 99 5.04 -22.36 -12.38
N CYS A 100 3.93 -22.17 -13.09
CA CYS A 100 3.89 -21.54 -14.41
C CYS A 100 3.88 -20.00 -14.38
N CYS A 101 3.61 -19.39 -13.22
CA CYS A 101 3.55 -17.94 -13.01
C CYS A 101 4.70 -17.43 -12.13
N SER A 102 5.75 -18.24 -11.92
CA SER A 102 6.98 -17.83 -11.22
C SER A 102 7.76 -16.83 -12.08
N TRP A 103 7.26 -15.61 -12.16
CA TRP A 103 7.95 -14.46 -12.73
C TRP A 103 8.79 -13.81 -11.62
N GLY A 104 10.00 -14.31 -11.45
CA GLY A 104 11.03 -13.67 -10.63
C GLY A 104 11.42 -14.42 -9.36
N SER A 105 12.62 -14.14 -8.88
CA SER A 105 13.06 -14.59 -7.54
C SER A 105 12.11 -14.05 -6.49
N ALA A 106 11.78 -14.88 -5.50
CA ALA A 106 11.07 -14.42 -4.30
C ALA A 106 11.77 -13.18 -3.73
N ALA A 107 10.99 -12.17 -3.36
CA ALA A 107 11.55 -10.98 -2.72
C ALA A 107 12.39 -11.40 -1.51
N SER A 108 13.65 -10.94 -1.46
CA SER A 108 14.62 -11.41 -0.47
C SER A 108 14.29 -10.96 0.96
N GLY A 109 13.52 -9.87 1.12
CA GLY A 109 13.27 -9.22 2.41
C GLY A 109 14.51 -8.53 3.00
N THR A 110 15.65 -8.54 2.30
CA THR A 110 16.88 -7.87 2.74
C THR A 110 16.70 -6.36 2.70
N MET A 111 17.01 -5.71 3.82
CA MET A 111 16.99 -4.27 3.99
C MET A 111 18.42 -3.76 4.20
N THR A 112 19.14 -3.41 3.11
CA THR A 112 20.45 -2.76 3.20
C THR A 112 20.37 -1.24 3.20
N VAL A 113 19.26 -0.69 2.68
CA VAL A 113 18.91 0.72 2.74
C VAL A 113 18.26 0.98 4.09
N THR A 114 18.78 1.94 4.83
CA THR A 114 18.20 2.42 6.10
C THR A 114 16.99 3.34 5.85
N PRO A 115 16.12 3.58 6.85
CA PRO A 115 14.98 4.50 6.69
C PRO A 115 15.40 5.91 6.24
N ASP A 116 16.44 6.49 6.85
CA ASP A 116 16.96 7.81 6.47
C ASP A 116 17.50 7.84 5.03
N GLU A 117 18.16 6.76 4.60
CA GLU A 117 18.60 6.63 3.21
C GLU A 117 17.42 6.49 2.25
N ALA A 118 16.36 5.77 2.64
CA ALA A 118 15.15 5.64 1.84
C ALA A 118 14.46 7.01 1.66
N LEU A 119 14.32 7.80 2.73
CA LEU A 119 13.81 9.17 2.69
C LEU A 119 14.68 10.06 1.77
N ALA A 120 16.01 9.96 1.89
CA ALA A 120 16.91 10.72 1.04
C ALA A 120 16.83 10.30 -0.44
N ILE A 121 16.64 9.01 -0.74
CA ILE A 121 16.42 8.49 -2.09
C ILE A 121 15.09 9.03 -2.65
N ALA A 122 14.03 8.93 -1.87
CA ALA A 122 12.70 9.40 -2.22
C ALA A 122 12.70 10.91 -2.51
N GLN A 123 13.30 11.72 -1.63
CA GLN A 123 13.39 13.16 -1.83
C GLN A 123 14.15 13.53 -3.12
N ARG A 124 15.30 12.89 -3.39
CA ARG A 124 16.04 13.13 -4.65
C ARG A 124 15.22 12.79 -5.89
N TRP A 125 14.41 11.73 -5.82
CA TRP A 125 13.51 11.37 -6.90
C TRP A 125 12.42 12.44 -7.09
N LEU A 126 11.80 12.91 -6.01
CA LEU A 126 10.81 13.99 -6.05
C LEU A 126 11.39 15.29 -6.61
N ASP A 127 12.59 15.70 -6.18
CA ASP A 127 13.25 16.91 -6.70
C ASP A 127 13.42 16.86 -8.22
N THR A 128 13.62 15.67 -8.78
CA THR A 128 13.82 15.45 -10.22
C THR A 128 12.51 15.39 -11.00
N TYR A 129 11.52 14.65 -10.50
CA TYR A 129 10.32 14.27 -11.27
C TYR A 129 9.03 14.96 -10.79
N ARG A 130 9.04 15.55 -9.59
CA ARG A 130 7.91 16.20 -8.91
C ARG A 130 8.40 17.43 -8.12
N PRO A 131 8.99 18.44 -8.79
CA PRO A 131 9.50 19.62 -8.09
C PRO A 131 8.37 20.31 -7.30
N GLY A 132 8.69 20.72 -6.07
CA GLY A 132 7.73 21.34 -5.15
C GLY A 132 6.95 20.36 -4.27
N THR A 133 7.33 19.08 -4.25
CA THR A 133 6.89 18.10 -3.25
C THR A 133 8.06 17.66 -2.38
N SER A 134 7.79 17.33 -1.12
CA SER A 134 8.77 16.73 -0.21
C SER A 134 8.32 15.36 0.26
N VAL A 135 9.20 14.60 0.90
CA VAL A 135 8.82 13.42 1.66
C VAL A 135 8.27 13.82 3.03
N GLU A 136 7.45 12.95 3.62
CA GLU A 136 7.17 12.98 5.06
C GLU A 136 8.42 12.63 5.88
N SER A 137 8.40 12.94 7.18
CA SER A 137 9.51 12.66 8.10
C SER A 137 9.71 11.19 8.45
N HIS A 138 8.72 10.34 8.16
CA HIS A 138 8.76 8.91 8.46
C HIS A 138 8.69 8.08 7.18
N ALA A 139 9.28 6.87 7.24
CA ALA A 139 9.22 5.87 6.18
C ALA A 139 8.73 4.56 6.78
N ASP A 140 7.53 4.15 6.38
CA ASP A 140 6.89 2.93 6.86
C ASP A 140 7.64 1.71 6.34
N ALA A 141 8.20 0.92 7.26
CA ALA A 141 8.98 -0.24 6.90
C ALA A 141 8.08 -1.44 6.61
N PHE A 142 8.25 -2.03 5.43
CA PHE A 142 7.67 -3.31 5.04
C PHE A 142 8.77 -4.34 4.82
N TYR A 143 8.37 -5.61 4.70
CA TYR A 143 9.29 -6.71 4.44
C TYR A 143 9.89 -6.65 3.02
N GLY A 144 10.90 -5.81 2.80
CA GLY A 144 11.66 -5.69 1.54
C GLY A 144 11.64 -4.30 0.90
N TYR A 145 10.88 -3.35 1.45
CA TYR A 145 10.77 -1.99 0.95
C TYR A 145 10.25 -1.04 2.04
N TYR A 146 10.27 0.25 1.75
CA TYR A 146 9.64 1.30 2.55
C TYR A 146 8.54 1.97 1.72
N THR A 147 7.44 2.35 2.37
CA THR A 147 6.46 3.30 1.81
C THR A 147 6.68 4.66 2.46
N VAL A 148 6.56 5.73 1.67
CA VAL A 148 6.81 7.11 2.11
C VAL A 148 5.72 8.00 1.53
N HIS A 149 5.02 8.72 2.41
CA HIS A 149 4.08 9.76 1.98
C HIS A 149 4.82 10.94 1.36
N THR A 150 4.21 11.49 0.31
CA THR A 150 4.69 12.72 -0.31
C THR A 150 3.84 13.88 0.19
N MET A 151 4.49 14.99 0.46
CA MET A 151 3.90 16.19 1.03
C MET A 151 3.95 17.33 0.02
N LYS A 152 2.88 18.13 0.00
CA LYS A 152 2.82 19.41 -0.70
C LYS A 152 2.09 20.41 0.17
N ASP A 153 2.68 21.59 0.36
CA ASP A 153 2.13 22.65 1.22
C ASP A 153 1.78 22.16 2.64
N GLY A 154 2.60 21.23 3.18
CA GLY A 154 2.44 20.66 4.52
C GLY A 154 1.34 19.60 4.64
N LYS A 155 0.81 19.08 3.52
CA LYS A 155 -0.23 18.04 3.52
C LYS A 155 0.18 16.86 2.66
N VAL A 156 -0.27 15.67 3.03
CA VAL A 156 -0.15 14.46 2.19
C VAL A 156 -0.78 14.75 0.82
N ASN A 157 -0.06 14.44 -0.24
CA ASN A 157 -0.49 14.64 -1.62
C ASN A 157 -0.29 13.39 -2.51
N GLY A 158 0.23 12.30 -1.95
CA GLY A 158 0.55 11.07 -2.64
C GLY A 158 1.51 10.22 -1.82
N MET A 159 2.08 9.20 -2.47
CA MET A 159 3.05 8.30 -1.85
C MET A 159 3.93 7.64 -2.90
N LEU A 160 5.06 7.11 -2.45
CA LEU A 160 5.96 6.28 -3.24
C LEU A 160 6.58 5.21 -2.34
N SER A 161 7.08 4.15 -2.97
CA SER A 161 7.87 3.14 -2.29
C SER A 161 9.34 3.18 -2.71
N VAL A 162 10.23 2.79 -1.79
CA VAL A 162 11.66 2.61 -2.03
C VAL A 162 12.06 1.17 -1.70
N HIS A 163 12.62 0.46 -2.67
CA HIS A 163 13.08 -0.91 -2.47
C HIS A 163 14.21 -0.98 -1.43
N GLY A 164 14.07 -1.86 -0.44
CA GLY A 164 14.91 -1.90 0.75
C GLY A 164 16.36 -2.38 0.53
N ALA A 165 16.65 -3.09 -0.55
CA ALA A 165 18.02 -3.41 -0.94
C ALA A 165 18.61 -2.49 -2.05
N THR A 166 17.85 -2.21 -3.10
CA THR A 166 18.38 -1.56 -4.32
C THR A 166 18.20 -0.05 -4.35
N GLY A 167 17.33 0.51 -3.50
CA GLY A 167 16.95 1.92 -3.56
C GLY A 167 16.08 2.26 -4.78
N GLN A 168 15.53 1.27 -5.49
CA GLN A 168 14.62 1.52 -6.60
C GLN A 168 13.36 2.23 -6.10
N VAL A 169 12.98 3.32 -6.77
CA VAL A 169 11.76 4.08 -6.43
C VAL A 169 10.58 3.62 -7.28
N TRP A 170 9.43 3.44 -6.66
CA TRP A 170 8.15 3.18 -7.30
C TRP A 170 7.15 4.26 -6.89
N TYR A 171 6.77 5.13 -7.82
CA TYR A 171 5.79 6.20 -7.55
C TYR A 171 4.35 5.70 -7.72
N HIS A 172 3.48 5.96 -6.76
CA HIS A 172 2.09 5.48 -6.78
C HIS A 172 1.22 6.53 -7.49
N ASN A 173 0.77 6.22 -8.71
CA ASN A 173 0.00 7.15 -9.54
C ASN A 173 -1.49 6.78 -9.70
N TRP A 174 -1.96 5.77 -8.96
CA TRP A 174 -3.32 5.23 -9.06
C TRP A 174 -4.32 5.75 -8.01
N HIS A 175 -3.87 6.47 -6.97
CA HIS A 175 -4.76 6.92 -5.91
C HIS A 175 -5.59 8.17 -6.28
N GLY A 176 -5.02 9.08 -7.07
CA GLY A 176 -5.59 10.41 -7.31
C GLY A 176 -5.21 11.40 -6.21
N ASP A 177 -6.10 12.34 -5.90
CA ASP A 177 -5.83 13.40 -4.92
C ASP A 177 -6.20 12.94 -3.51
N PHE A 178 -5.40 13.34 -2.53
CA PHE A 178 -5.66 13.07 -1.11
C PHE A 178 -6.90 13.83 -0.60
N ILE A 179 -7.71 13.19 0.24
CA ILE A 179 -8.93 13.76 0.83
C ILE A 179 -8.80 13.87 2.35
N GLN A 180 -8.57 12.75 3.03
CA GLN A 180 -8.48 12.66 4.49
C GLN A 180 -7.79 11.36 4.90
N MET A 181 -7.43 11.24 6.18
CA MET A 181 -6.89 10.01 6.76
C MET A 181 -7.38 9.80 8.19
N ILE A 182 -7.30 8.56 8.65
CA ILE A 182 -7.46 8.15 10.05
C ILE A 182 -6.32 7.16 10.37
N GLY A 183 -5.78 7.19 11.58
CA GLY A 183 -4.51 6.52 11.90
C GLY A 183 -3.45 7.54 12.29
N GLU A 184 -2.18 7.15 12.40
CA GLU A 184 -1.17 8.01 13.04
C GLU A 184 -0.97 9.37 12.33
N GLU A 185 -1.37 10.43 13.04
CA GLU A 185 -0.54 11.60 13.27
C GLU A 185 0.08 11.42 14.68
N SER A 186 1.35 11.01 14.76
CA SER A 186 2.13 10.94 16.01
C SER A 186 3.51 11.58 15.85
#